data_AF-W9SNM3-F1
#
_entry.id   AF-W9SNM3-F1
#
_cell.length_a   1.000
_cell.length_b   1.000
_cell.length_c   1.000
_cell.angle_alpha   90.00
_cell.angle_beta   90.00
_cell.angle_gamma   90.00
#
_symmetry.space_group_name_H-M   'P 1'
#
loop_
_entity.id
_entity.type
_entity.pdbx_description
1 polymer ?
#
loop_
_entity_poly.entity_id
_entity_poly.type
_entity_poly.pdbx_seq_one_letter_code
_entity_poly.pdbx_strand_id
1 'polypeptide(L)'
;MWPILGCVPHMLRNRPAYWWIHRLMKELNTDIACFRLVRNSHVIAVTSPEIAREFLKKHDAVFALRPDTMATCIVSKGYLTTALCPGGEQWKKMRRILASQVLSLSTMRWLLDMRNQESDNLVRYLYNQCSKNLKGEKLLY
;
A
#
# COMPACT_ATOMS: atom_id res chain seq x y z
N MET A 1 -15.33 23.08 -2.81
CA MET A 1 -15.21 21.81 -3.56
C MET A 1 -15.22 22.15 -5.04
N TRP A 2 -14.32 21.60 -5.88
CA TRP A 2 -14.30 21.91 -7.32
C TRP A 2 -15.33 21.05 -8.08
N PRO A 3 -16.04 21.58 -9.09
CA PRO A 3 -17.15 20.88 -9.74
C PRO A 3 -16.73 19.60 -10.50
N ILE A 4 -15.52 19.57 -11.06
CA ILE A 4 -15.01 18.41 -11.85
C ILE A 4 -14.04 17.55 -11.05
N LEU A 5 -13.15 18.20 -10.29
CA LEU A 5 -12.01 17.56 -9.62
C LEU A 5 -12.26 17.23 -8.14
N GLY A 6 -13.47 17.50 -7.61
CA GLY A 6 -13.84 17.17 -6.24
C GLY A 6 -12.83 17.68 -5.21
N CYS A 7 -12.33 16.75 -4.38
CA CYS A 7 -11.30 17.01 -3.36
C CYS A 7 -9.86 16.67 -3.82
N VAL A 8 -9.66 16.19 -5.05
CA VAL A 8 -8.35 15.70 -5.53
C VAL A 8 -7.26 16.79 -5.51
N PRO A 9 -7.48 18.02 -5.99
CA PRO A 9 -6.43 19.05 -5.97
C PRO A 9 -5.95 19.37 -4.54
N HIS A 10 -6.87 19.34 -3.58
CA HIS A 10 -6.58 19.62 -2.18
C HIS A 10 -5.81 18.46 -1.51
N MET A 11 -6.17 17.22 -1.84
CA MET A 11 -5.43 16.01 -1.45
C MET A 11 -4.02 15.96 -2.06
N LEU A 12 -3.87 16.36 -3.33
CA LEU A 12 -2.57 16.34 -4.03
C LEU A 12 -1.60 17.40 -3.51
N ARG A 13 -2.12 18.52 -2.99
CA ARG A 13 -1.31 19.57 -2.35
C ARG A 13 -0.77 19.13 -0.99
N ASN A 14 -1.51 18.29 -0.26
CA ASN A 14 -1.18 17.83 1.09
C ASN A 14 -0.72 16.36 1.09
N ARG A 15 0.35 16.04 0.35
CA ARG A 15 0.90 14.68 0.32
C ARG A 15 1.52 14.29 1.67
N PRO A 16 1.41 13.03 2.11
CA PRO A 16 0.72 11.91 1.46
C PRO A 16 -0.81 11.91 1.69
N ALA A 17 -1.58 11.34 0.75
CA ALA A 17 -3.05 11.40 0.77
C ALA A 17 -3.71 10.85 2.04
N TYR A 18 -3.15 9.80 2.65
CA TYR A 18 -3.70 9.20 3.86
C TYR A 18 -3.60 10.12 5.09
N TRP A 19 -2.54 10.95 5.19
CA TRP A 19 -2.43 11.96 6.24
C TRP A 19 -3.49 13.04 6.10
N TRP A 20 -3.72 13.50 4.87
CA TRP A 20 -4.77 14.48 4.61
C TRP A 20 -6.16 13.95 4.99
N ILE A 21 -6.49 12.70 4.63
CA ILE A 21 -7.75 12.06 5.04
C ILE A 21 -7.83 11.95 6.56
N HIS A 22 -6.79 11.43 7.22
CA HIS A 22 -6.78 11.26 8.67
C HIS A 22 -6.95 12.60 9.42
N ARG A 23 -6.29 13.66 8.94
CA ARG A 23 -6.43 15.01 9.49
C ARG A 23 -7.88 15.50 9.38
N LEU A 24 -8.51 15.34 8.21
CA LEU A 24 -9.90 15.74 8.03
C LEU A 24 -10.87 14.93 8.89
N MET A 25 -10.65 13.61 9.00
CA MET A 25 -11.45 12.75 9.89
C MET A 25 -11.39 13.24 11.35
N LYS A 26 -10.20 13.66 11.81
CA LYS A 26 -9.98 14.22 13.14
C LYS A 26 -10.65 15.60 13.31
N GLU A 27 -10.55 16.47 12.31
CA GLU A 27 -11.19 17.79 12.32
C GLU A 27 -12.73 17.69 12.31
N LEU A 28 -13.28 16.70 11.59
CA LEU A 28 -14.72 16.44 11.52
C LEU A 28 -15.27 15.68 12.73
N ASN A 29 -14.41 15.09 13.55
CA ASN A 29 -14.76 14.23 14.70
C ASN A 29 -15.74 13.09 14.32
N THR A 30 -15.49 12.45 13.19
CA THR A 30 -16.32 11.35 12.65
C THR A 30 -15.52 10.08 12.45
N ASP A 31 -16.14 8.93 12.72
CA ASP A 31 -15.51 7.62 12.49
C ASP A 31 -15.63 7.10 11.06
N ILE A 32 -16.59 7.63 10.29
CA ILE A 32 -16.80 7.31 8.88
C ILE A 32 -17.02 8.62 8.11
N ALA A 33 -16.29 8.83 7.02
CA ALA A 33 -16.57 9.93 6.10
C ALA A 33 -16.45 9.49 4.64
N CYS A 34 -17.22 10.16 3.78
CA CYS A 34 -17.20 9.96 2.33
C CYS A 34 -16.53 11.15 1.64
N PHE A 35 -15.45 10.88 0.92
CA PHE A 35 -14.72 11.84 0.11
C PHE A 35 -15.00 11.61 -1.37
N ARG A 36 -15.55 12.63 -2.04
CA ARG A 36 -15.67 12.62 -3.50
C ARG A 36 -14.36 13.08 -4.12
N LEU A 37 -13.63 12.15 -4.72
CA LEU A 37 -12.36 12.45 -5.39
C LEU A 37 -12.62 13.07 -6.77
N VAL A 38 -13.25 12.33 -7.67
CA VAL A 38 -13.58 12.76 -9.04
C VAL A 38 -15.09 12.57 -9.24
N ARG A 39 -15.64 13.08 -10.36
CA ARG A 39 -17.06 13.07 -10.70
C ARG A 39 -17.82 11.76 -10.35
N ASN A 40 -17.22 10.59 -10.58
CA ASN A 40 -17.84 9.27 -10.32
C ASN A 40 -17.03 8.37 -9.36
N SER A 41 -16.18 8.93 -8.51
CA SER A 41 -15.35 8.14 -7.59
C SER A 41 -15.48 8.64 -6.16
N HIS A 42 -16.06 7.78 -5.33
CA HIS A 42 -16.25 7.97 -3.90
C HIS A 42 -15.25 7.12 -3.14
N VAL A 43 -14.62 7.71 -2.13
CA VAL A 43 -13.76 7.01 -1.17
C VAL A 43 -14.37 7.15 0.20
N ILE A 44 -14.66 6.01 0.83
CA ILE A 44 -15.14 5.96 2.19
C ILE A 44 -13.92 5.70 3.08
N ALA A 45 -13.65 6.62 4.00
CA ALA A 45 -12.61 6.45 5.01
C ALA A 45 -13.25 6.02 6.33
N VAL A 46 -12.59 5.10 7.01
CA VAL A 46 -13.00 4.59 8.33
C VAL A 46 -11.81 4.68 9.27
N THR A 47 -11.99 5.29 10.44
CA THR A 47 -10.95 5.40 11.48
C THR A 47 -11.19 4.47 12.66
N SER A 48 -12.44 4.12 12.95
CA SER A 48 -12.78 3.24 14.07
C SER A 48 -12.40 1.78 13.79
N PRO A 49 -11.68 1.10 14.71
CA PRO A 49 -11.28 -0.29 14.54
C PRO A 49 -12.47 -1.27 14.58
N GLU A 50 -13.56 -0.90 15.29
CA GLU A 50 -14.76 -1.73 15.40
C GLU A 50 -15.48 -1.81 14.06
N ILE A 51 -15.65 -0.65 13.42
CA ILE A 51 -16.24 -0.53 12.09
C ILE A 51 -15.33 -1.21 11.06
N ALA A 52 -14.01 -1.03 11.19
CA ALA A 52 -13.02 -1.70 10.35
C ALA A 52 -13.14 -3.22 10.39
N ARG A 53 -13.34 -3.78 11.58
CA ARG A 53 -13.54 -5.22 11.77
C ARG A 53 -14.84 -5.70 11.11
N GLU A 54 -15.93 -4.95 11.22
CA GLU A 54 -17.20 -5.35 10.59
C GLU A 54 -17.05 -5.47 9.07
N PHE A 55 -16.45 -4.49 8.38
CA PHE A 55 -16.35 -4.57 6.93
C PHE A 55 -15.22 -5.49 6.42
N LEU A 56 -14.09 -5.58 7.14
CA LEU A 56 -12.95 -6.42 6.72
C LEU A 56 -13.10 -7.90 7.09
N LYS A 57 -13.95 -8.25 8.06
CA LYS A 57 -14.10 -9.63 8.54
C LYS A 57 -15.49 -10.21 8.29
N LYS A 58 -16.54 -9.46 8.63
CA LYS A 58 -17.92 -9.96 8.54
C LYS A 58 -18.52 -9.76 7.16
N HIS A 59 -18.19 -8.65 6.50
CA HIS A 59 -18.65 -8.31 5.15
C HIS A 59 -17.52 -8.32 4.12
N ASP A 60 -16.46 -9.08 4.37
CA ASP A 60 -15.25 -9.12 3.55
C ASP A 60 -15.56 -9.47 2.09
N ALA A 61 -16.48 -10.41 1.84
CA ALA A 61 -16.89 -10.83 0.51
C ALA A 61 -17.50 -9.70 -0.33
N VAL A 62 -18.20 -8.75 0.30
CA VAL A 62 -18.82 -7.59 -0.37
C VAL A 62 -17.77 -6.54 -0.70
N PHE A 63 -16.84 -6.30 0.23
CA PHE A 63 -15.78 -5.28 0.10
C PHE A 63 -14.48 -5.79 -0.55
N ALA A 64 -14.38 -7.08 -0.84
CA ALA A 64 -13.23 -7.68 -1.51
C ALA A 64 -13.15 -7.32 -3.00
N LEU A 65 -14.24 -6.81 -3.59
CA LEU A 65 -14.23 -6.37 -4.98
C LEU A 65 -13.38 -5.10 -5.12
N ARG A 66 -12.23 -5.21 -5.77
CA ARG A 66 -11.41 -4.04 -6.14
C ARG A 66 -11.98 -3.43 -7.42
N PRO A 67 -12.16 -2.10 -7.49
CA PRO A 67 -12.65 -1.46 -8.70
C PRO A 67 -11.66 -1.69 -9.85
N ASP A 68 -12.20 -2.11 -10.99
CA ASP A 68 -11.45 -2.22 -12.24
C ASP A 68 -11.10 -0.82 -12.74
N THR A 69 -9.84 -0.46 -12.61
CA THR A 69 -9.28 0.78 -13.15
C THR A 69 -8.25 0.43 -14.22
N MET A 70 -8.04 1.32 -15.19
CA MET A 70 -6.99 1.15 -16.19
C MET A 70 -5.61 0.88 -15.55
N ALA A 71 -5.33 1.55 -14.42
CA ALA A 71 -4.11 1.32 -13.65
C ALA A 71 -4.03 -0.11 -13.09
N THR A 72 -5.13 -0.63 -12.52
CA THR A 72 -5.15 -2.02 -12.02
C THR A 72 -5.03 -3.03 -13.15
N CYS A 73 -5.63 -2.79 -14.32
CA CYS A 73 -5.47 -3.66 -15.49
C CYS A 73 -4.00 -3.71 -15.99
N ILE A 74 -3.36 -2.55 -16.13
CA ILE A 74 -1.96 -2.45 -16.58
C ILE A 74 -1.00 -3.08 -15.55
N VAL A 75 -1.10 -2.69 -14.28
CA VAL A 75 -0.21 -3.19 -13.22
C VAL A 75 -0.40 -4.68 -13.00
N SER A 76 -1.63 -5.18 -13.17
CA SER A 76 -1.91 -6.60 -13.01
C SER A 76 -1.61 -7.45 -14.25
N LYS A 77 -1.15 -6.84 -15.35
CA LYS A 77 -0.98 -7.47 -16.66
C LYS A 77 -2.23 -8.26 -17.08
N GLY A 78 -3.41 -7.64 -16.98
CA GLY A 78 -4.68 -8.32 -17.23
C GLY A 78 -5.02 -9.37 -16.17
N TYR A 79 -4.79 -9.05 -14.89
CA TYR A 79 -5.15 -9.88 -13.74
C TYR A 79 -4.39 -11.20 -13.58
N LEU A 80 -3.20 -11.29 -14.17
CA LEU A 80 -2.25 -12.38 -13.94
C LEU A 80 -1.51 -12.25 -12.58
N THR A 81 -1.59 -11.08 -11.93
CA THR A 81 -1.00 -10.85 -10.60
C THR A 81 -2.04 -10.99 -9.48
N THR A 82 -1.62 -11.47 -8.32
CA THR A 82 -2.52 -11.77 -7.19
C THR A 82 -2.99 -10.56 -6.39
N ALA A 83 -2.24 -9.45 -6.43
CA ALA A 83 -2.50 -8.30 -5.55
C ALA A 83 -3.71 -7.47 -5.99
N LEU A 84 -3.94 -7.38 -7.31
CA LEU A 84 -4.94 -6.50 -7.92
C LEU A 84 -5.98 -7.27 -8.77
N CYS A 85 -5.95 -8.60 -8.76
CA CYS A 85 -6.95 -9.44 -9.42
C CYS A 85 -8.32 -9.27 -8.73
N PRO A 86 -9.43 -9.07 -9.50
CA PRO A 86 -10.77 -9.03 -8.94
C PRO A 86 -11.08 -10.37 -8.26
N GLY A 87 -11.97 -10.34 -7.26
CA GLY A 87 -12.35 -11.53 -6.50
C GLY A 87 -12.87 -12.66 -7.41
N GLY A 88 -12.55 -13.91 -7.07
CA GLY A 88 -12.97 -15.09 -7.83
C GLY A 88 -12.18 -16.34 -7.47
N GLU A 89 -12.54 -17.47 -8.07
CA GLU A 89 -11.87 -18.76 -7.85
C GLU A 89 -10.38 -18.73 -8.23
N GLN A 90 -10.04 -18.03 -9.30
CA GLN A 90 -8.65 -17.86 -9.72
C GLN A 90 -7.82 -17.13 -8.66
N TRP A 91 -8.34 -16.02 -8.13
CA TRP A 91 -7.66 -15.28 -7.06
C TRP A 91 -7.51 -16.12 -5.78
N LYS A 92 -8.53 -16.90 -5.39
CA LYS A 92 -8.44 -17.83 -4.26
C LYS A 92 -7.34 -18.88 -4.47
N LYS A 93 -7.27 -19.48 -5.66
CA LYS A 93 -6.25 -20.48 -6.02
C LYS A 93 -4.85 -19.89 -5.93
N MET A 94 -4.63 -18.71 -6.49
CA MET A 94 -3.31 -18.08 -6.47
C MET A 94 -2.92 -17.64 -5.05
N ARG A 95 -3.86 -17.10 -4.24
CA ARG A 95 -3.61 -16.80 -2.82
C ARG A 95 -3.19 -18.04 -2.04
N ARG A 96 -3.85 -19.19 -2.29
CA ARG A 96 -3.49 -20.46 -1.65
C ARG A 96 -2.06 -20.87 -1.98
N ILE A 97 -1.66 -20.77 -3.26
CA ILE A 97 -0.29 -21.09 -3.69
C ILE A 97 0.73 -20.15 -3.05
N LEU A 98 0.46 -18.84 -3.03
CA LEU A 98 1.33 -17.87 -2.38
C LEU A 98 1.49 -18.16 -0.89
N ALA A 99 0.39 -18.42 -0.18
CA ALA A 99 0.43 -18.72 1.25
C ALA A 99 1.17 -20.02 1.56
N SER A 100 1.02 -21.06 0.74
CA SER A 100 1.61 -22.37 1.01
C SER A 100 3.05 -22.55 0.52
N GLN A 101 3.43 -21.85 -0.56
CA GLN A 101 4.74 -22.04 -1.19
C GLN A 101 5.68 -20.86 -0.96
N VAL A 102 5.19 -19.62 -1.09
CA VAL A 102 6.05 -18.42 -1.08
C VAL A 102 6.15 -17.82 0.32
N LEU A 103 5.01 -17.69 1.00
CA LEU A 103 4.89 -17.07 2.32
C LEU A 103 4.78 -18.10 3.44
N SER A 104 5.14 -19.36 3.17
CA SER A 104 5.15 -20.40 4.19
C SER A 104 6.33 -20.22 5.14
N LEU A 105 6.17 -20.74 6.36
CA LEU A 105 7.19 -20.66 7.39
C LEU A 105 8.51 -21.33 6.95
N SER A 106 8.42 -22.44 6.21
CA SER A 106 9.59 -23.13 5.64
C SER A 106 10.36 -22.23 4.67
N THR A 107 9.66 -21.62 3.71
CA THR A 107 10.29 -20.72 2.73
C THR A 107 10.86 -19.47 3.40
N MET A 108 10.16 -18.91 4.38
CA MET A 108 10.67 -17.76 5.15
C MET A 108 11.94 -18.09 5.93
N ARG A 109 12.02 -19.29 6.53
CA ARG A 109 13.23 -19.76 7.23
C ARG A 109 14.37 -20.03 6.25
N TRP A 110 14.09 -20.66 5.12
CA TRP A 110 15.08 -20.90 4.07
C TRP A 110 15.67 -19.60 3.51
N LEU A 111 14.84 -18.56 3.32
CA LEU A 111 15.28 -17.24 2.89
C LEU A 111 15.87 -16.37 4.00
N LEU A 112 15.93 -16.84 5.25
CA LEU A 112 16.36 -15.99 6.38
C LEU A 112 17.84 -15.59 6.24
N ASP A 113 18.71 -16.56 5.99
CA ASP A 113 20.16 -16.33 5.92
C ASP A 113 20.52 -15.40 4.76
N MET A 114 19.90 -15.63 3.59
CA MET A 114 20.08 -14.75 2.43
C MET A 114 19.62 -13.32 2.72
N ARG A 115 18.47 -13.14 3.39
CA ARG A 115 17.99 -11.80 3.77
C ARG A 115 18.90 -11.11 4.77
N ASN A 116 19.48 -11.85 5.70
CA ASN A 116 20.45 -11.31 6.66
C ASN A 116 21.74 -10.87 5.94
N GLN A 117 22.25 -11.69 5.01
CA GLN A 117 23.41 -11.33 4.19
C GLN A 117 23.16 -10.06 3.35
N GLU A 118 21.99 -9.95 2.71
CA GLU A 118 21.63 -8.72 1.97
C GLU A 118 21.49 -7.50 2.90
N SER A 119 21.01 -7.69 4.13
CA SER A 119 20.96 -6.64 5.14
C SER A 119 22.36 -6.14 5.52
N ASP A 120 23.28 -7.07 5.81
CA ASP A 120 24.67 -6.75 6.14
C ASP A 120 25.39 -6.08 4.97
N ASN A 121 25.14 -6.55 3.74
CA ASN A 121 25.67 -5.95 2.52
C ASN A 121 25.18 -4.51 2.33
N LEU A 122 23.90 -4.24 2.59
CA LEU A 122 23.34 -2.90 2.51
C LEU A 122 23.98 -1.96 3.55
N VAL A 123 24.15 -2.42 4.79
CA VAL A 123 24.81 -1.66 5.85
C VAL A 123 26.26 -1.35 5.48
N ARG A 124 26.99 -2.36 4.98
CA ARG A 124 28.38 -2.19 4.53
C ARG A 124 28.48 -1.23 3.34
N TYR A 125 27.54 -1.30 2.40
CA TYR A 125 27.46 -0.36 1.28
C TYR A 125 27.30 1.07 1.77
N LEU A 126 26.33 1.33 2.66
CA LEU A 126 26.10 2.66 3.23
C LEU A 126 27.33 3.18 3.99
N TYR A 127 27.95 2.33 4.82
CA TYR A 127 29.16 2.69 5.55
C TYR A 127 30.29 3.12 4.61
N ASN A 128 30.50 2.38 3.52
CA ASN A 128 31.52 2.71 2.53
C ASN A 128 31.22 4.01 1.79
N GLN A 129 29.95 4.30 1.47
CA GLN A 129 29.55 5.56 0.86
C GLN A 129 29.82 6.75 1.79
N CYS A 130 29.43 6.65 3.06
CA CYS A 130 29.69 7.69 4.06
C CYS A 130 31.20 7.91 4.28
N SER A 131 31.98 6.83 4.39
CA SER A 131 33.44 6.90 4.57
C SER A 131 34.16 7.55 3.38
N LYS A 132 33.70 7.28 2.13
CA LYS A 132 34.23 7.93 0.93
C LYS A 132 33.91 9.42 0.89
N ASN A 133 32.67 9.82 1.24
CA ASN A 133 32.29 11.23 1.30
C ASN A 133 33.11 12.01 2.34
N LEU A 134 33.35 11.43 3.52
CA LEU A 134 34.20 12.03 4.56
C LEU A 134 35.67 12.18 4.16
N LYS A 135 36.19 11.28 3.31
CA LYS A 135 37.55 11.39 2.75
C LYS A 135 37.62 12.43 1.62
N GLY A 136 36.55 12.58 0.83
CA GLY A 136 36.43 13.61 -0.20
C GLY A 136 36.39 15.02 0.38
N GLU A 137 35.67 15.24 1.49
CA GLU A 137 35.65 16.53 2.20
C GLU A 137 37.00 16.88 2.84
N LYS A 138 37.78 15.89 3.30
CA LYS A 138 39.13 16.11 3.84
C LYS A 138 40.20 16.42 2.79
N LEU A 139 39.94 16.18 1.50
CA LEU A 139 40.85 16.50 0.39
C LEU A 139 40.56 17.87 -0.25
N LEU A 140 39.52 18.56 0.21
CA LEU A 140 39.13 19.90 -0.22
C LEU A 140 39.54 21.01 0.77
N TYR A 141 40.31 20.65 1.81
CA TYR A 141 41.03 21.53 2.73
C TYR A 141 42.51 21.16 2.71
#